data_AF-A0A8J5HCI6-F1
#
_entry.id   AF-A0A8J5HCI6-F1
#
_cell.length_a   1.000
_cell.length_b   1.000
_cell.length_c   1.000
_cell.angle_alpha   90.00
_cell.angle_beta   90.00
_cell.angle_gamma   90.00
#
_symmetry.space_group_name_H-M   'P 1'
#
loop_
_entity.id
_entity.type
_entity.pdbx_description
1 polymer ?
#
loop_
_entity_poly.entity_id
_entity_poly.type
_entity_poly.pdbx_seq_one_letter_code
_entity_poly.pdbx_strand_id
1 'polypeptide(L)'
;MYETRTEQRRNESKSCSRSLSCALAMVVMLSGDIPPNQTVYINNLNEKVKKEELKRSLYALFSQYGRILDIVALKTPKLRGQAWVVFAEVPAASNAVRQMQRFPFYDKPMVSFI
;
A
#
# COMPACT_ATOMS: atom_id res chain seq x y z
N MET A 1 -15.09 -43.79 -1.94
CA MET A 1 -13.78 -43.69 -1.27
C MET A 1 -12.89 -42.87 -2.17
N TYR A 2 -12.59 -41.65 -1.76
CA TYR A 2 -11.56 -40.80 -2.35
C TYR A 2 -10.22 -41.20 -1.76
N GLU A 3 -9.17 -41.17 -2.59
CA GLU A 3 -7.73 -41.01 -2.29
C GLU A 3 -6.97 -41.56 -3.52
N THR A 4 -5.93 -40.98 -4.13
CA THR A 4 -5.07 -39.82 -3.85
C THR A 4 -4.46 -39.38 -5.20
N ARG A 5 -4.45 -38.07 -5.48
CA ARG A 5 -3.52 -37.46 -6.46
C ARG A 5 -2.96 -36.13 -5.96
N THR A 6 -3.07 -35.92 -4.65
CA THR A 6 -2.56 -34.78 -3.86
C THR A 6 -1.07 -34.91 -3.54
N GLU A 7 -0.37 -35.84 -4.19
CA GLU A 7 1.03 -36.19 -3.89
C GLU A 7 2.09 -35.44 -4.69
N GLN A 8 1.71 -34.53 -5.59
CA GLN A 8 2.70 -33.81 -6.41
C GLN A 8 3.01 -32.37 -5.94
N ARG A 9 2.33 -31.86 -4.90
CA ARG A 9 2.59 -30.52 -4.33
C ARG A 9 3.11 -30.56 -2.90
N ARG A 10 4.02 -31.49 -2.59
CA ARG A 10 4.60 -31.59 -1.24
C ARG A 10 6.12 -31.71 -1.18
N ASN A 11 6.82 -31.67 -2.33
CA ASN A 11 8.23 -32.06 -2.39
C ASN A 11 9.21 -31.00 -2.93
N GLU A 12 8.98 -29.72 -2.61
CA GLU A 12 10.02 -28.68 -2.72
C GLU A 12 10.25 -27.93 -1.40
N SER A 13 9.76 -28.46 -0.28
CA SER A 13 9.93 -27.82 1.03
C SER A 13 11.23 -28.17 1.76
N LYS A 14 12.19 -28.87 1.14
CA LYS A 14 13.39 -29.33 1.87
C LYS A 14 14.66 -29.28 1.01
N SER A 15 15.20 -28.07 0.82
CA SER A 15 16.66 -27.89 0.83
C SER A 15 17.02 -26.40 0.85
N CYS A 16 17.89 -26.01 1.80
CA CYS A 16 18.91 -24.97 1.62
C CYS A 16 18.41 -23.55 1.24
N SER A 17 18.54 -22.48 2.01
CA SER A 17 19.47 -22.09 3.05
C SER A 17 18.92 -20.82 3.71
N ARG A 18 19.43 -20.47 4.89
CA ARG A 18 19.21 -19.18 5.56
C ARG A 18 19.56 -18.00 4.64
N SER A 19 18.63 -17.55 3.81
CA SER A 19 18.72 -16.26 3.15
C SER A 19 17.66 -15.34 3.74
N LEU A 20 18.06 -14.10 4.06
CA LEU A 20 17.13 -13.04 4.51
C LEU A 20 15.99 -12.79 3.50
N SER A 21 16.07 -13.36 2.31
CA SER A 21 15.07 -13.31 1.25
C SER A 21 13.72 -13.94 1.61
N CYS A 22 13.67 -14.97 2.47
CA CYS A 22 12.42 -15.70 2.73
C CYS A 22 11.55 -15.06 3.83
N ALA A 23 12.15 -14.33 4.78
CA ALA A 23 11.41 -13.60 5.81
C ALA A 23 10.66 -12.39 5.23
N LEU A 24 11.22 -11.77 4.20
CA LEU A 24 10.59 -10.67 3.48
C LEU A 24 9.33 -11.13 2.73
N ALA A 25 9.34 -12.35 2.18
CA ALA A 25 8.21 -12.93 1.46
C ALA A 25 7.02 -13.30 2.37
N MET A 26 7.25 -13.66 3.64
CA MET A 26 6.16 -13.97 4.58
C MET A 26 5.34 -12.75 5.01
N VAL A 27 5.94 -11.55 5.08
CA VAL A 27 5.19 -10.31 5.38
C VAL A 27 4.26 -9.94 4.22
N VAL A 28 4.60 -10.32 2.99
CA VAL A 28 3.87 -9.92 1.77
C VAL A 28 2.45 -10.49 1.73
N MET A 29 2.18 -11.65 2.34
CA MET A 29 0.89 -12.35 2.21
C MET A 29 -0.23 -11.96 3.21
N LEU A 30 0.02 -11.10 4.19
CA LEU A 30 -0.99 -10.78 5.23
C LEU A 30 -1.96 -9.63 4.89
N SER A 31 -1.81 -8.98 3.73
CA SER A 31 -2.71 -7.92 3.27
C SER A 31 -3.28 -8.34 1.92
N GLY A 32 -4.58 -8.63 1.89
CA GLY A 32 -5.34 -9.33 0.86
C GLY A 32 -4.91 -9.10 -0.60
N ASP A 33 -5.11 -10.17 -1.37
CA ASP A 33 -4.88 -10.43 -2.80
C ASP A 33 -5.20 -9.25 -3.75
N ILE A 34 -4.43 -8.16 -3.67
CA ILE A 34 -4.50 -7.04 -4.59
C ILE A 34 -3.13 -6.94 -5.27
N PRO A 35 -3.07 -7.02 -6.61
CA PRO A 35 -1.82 -6.91 -7.33
C PRO A 35 -1.16 -5.57 -7.00
N PRO A 36 0.16 -5.56 -6.75
CA PRO A 36 0.84 -4.37 -6.29
C PRO A 36 0.86 -3.30 -7.39
N ASN A 37 0.33 -2.12 -7.08
CA ASN A 37 0.23 -0.99 -8.00
C ASN A 37 1.19 0.14 -7.60
N GLN A 38 1.58 0.98 -8.57
CA GLN A 38 2.40 2.17 -8.34
C GLN A 38 1.59 3.32 -7.69
N THR A 39 0.27 3.32 -7.89
CA THR A 39 -0.62 4.36 -7.39
C THR A 39 -1.30 3.90 -6.12
N VAL A 40 -1.15 4.68 -5.06
CA VAL A 40 -1.83 4.46 -3.78
C VAL A 40 -3.10 5.31 -3.73
N TYR A 41 -4.23 4.65 -3.50
CA TYR A 41 -5.50 5.31 -3.22
C TYR A 41 -5.61 5.60 -1.72
N ILE A 42 -5.97 6.82 -1.37
CA ILE A 42 -6.15 7.26 0.00
C ILE A 42 -7.56 7.79 0.17
N ASN A 43 -8.26 7.27 1.17
CA ASN A 43 -9.59 7.73 1.53
C ASN A 43 -9.63 8.25 2.98
N ASN A 44 -10.80 8.78 3.35
CA ASN A 44 -11.09 9.35 4.67
C ASN A 44 -10.21 10.55 5.05
N LEU A 45 -9.79 11.35 4.07
CA LEU A 45 -9.06 12.58 4.32
C LEU A 45 -9.98 13.71 4.83
N ASN A 46 -9.40 14.66 5.57
CA ASN A 46 -10.15 15.81 6.06
C ASN A 46 -10.46 16.80 4.92
N GLU A 47 -11.76 17.06 4.70
CA GLU A 47 -12.23 17.90 3.59
C GLU A 47 -12.00 19.41 3.82
N LYS A 48 -11.83 19.81 5.10
CA LYS A 48 -11.66 21.21 5.51
C LYS A 48 -10.31 21.80 5.04
N VAL A 49 -9.27 20.97 4.94
CA VAL A 49 -7.90 21.39 4.57
C VAL A 49 -7.82 21.82 3.12
N LYS A 50 -7.17 22.95 2.79
CA LYS A 50 -7.06 23.47 1.41
C LYS A 50 -6.33 22.46 0.49
N LYS A 51 -6.66 22.45 -0.82
CA LYS A 51 -6.11 21.47 -1.78
C LYS A 51 -4.58 21.51 -1.84
N GLU A 52 -4.01 22.71 -1.90
CA GLU A 52 -2.56 22.90 -1.99
C GLU A 52 -1.84 22.44 -0.72
N GLU A 53 -2.44 22.71 0.44
CA GLU A 53 -1.92 22.27 1.72
C GLU A 53 -1.98 20.74 1.86
N LEU A 54 -3.11 20.14 1.47
CA LEU A 54 -3.28 18.69 1.47
C LEU A 54 -2.22 17.99 0.62
N LYS A 55 -1.95 18.51 -0.59
CA LYS A 55 -0.90 17.97 -1.46
C LYS A 55 0.49 18.09 -0.85
N ARG A 56 0.82 19.23 -0.25
CA ARG A 56 2.13 19.43 0.42
C ARG A 56 2.32 18.46 1.59
N SER A 57 1.29 18.28 2.42
CA SER A 57 1.34 17.37 3.56
C SER A 57 1.44 15.91 3.13
N LEU A 58 0.68 15.50 2.10
CA LEU A 58 0.80 14.17 1.52
C LEU A 58 2.20 13.96 0.91
N TYR A 59 2.74 14.95 0.18
CA TYR A 59 4.08 14.86 -0.37
C TYR A 59 5.13 14.67 0.72
N ALA A 60 5.11 15.50 1.77
CA ALA A 60 6.03 15.39 2.89
C ALA A 60 5.96 14.01 3.55
N LEU A 61 4.75 13.51 3.78
CA LEU A 61 4.52 12.24 4.45
C LEU A 61 4.93 11.03 3.62
N PHE A 62 4.68 11.04 2.30
CA PHE A 62 4.97 9.91 1.43
C PHE A 62 6.38 9.94 0.83
N SER A 63 7.07 11.09 0.86
CA SER A 63 8.43 11.25 0.35
C SER A 63 9.45 10.32 1.02
N GLN A 64 9.17 9.87 2.25
CA GLN A 64 10.04 8.94 2.99
C GLN A 64 10.07 7.52 2.40
N TYR A 65 9.03 7.10 1.68
CA TYR A 65 8.92 5.74 1.14
C TYR A 65 9.53 5.61 -0.25
N GLY A 66 9.56 6.70 -1.01
CA GLY A 66 10.11 6.72 -2.35
C GLY A 66 9.81 8.00 -3.10
N ARG A 67 10.31 8.07 -4.34
CA ARG A 67 10.08 9.20 -5.24
C ARG A 67 8.62 9.22 -5.70
N ILE A 68 7.96 10.36 -5.48
CA ILE A 68 6.59 10.62 -5.92
C ILE A 68 6.64 11.28 -7.30
N LEU A 69 5.82 10.79 -8.23
CA LEU A 69 5.65 11.38 -9.57
C LEU A 69 4.59 12.48 -9.55
N ASP A 70 3.41 12.17 -9.00
CA ASP A 70 2.31 13.13 -8.90
C ASP A 70 1.38 12.80 -7.72
N ILE A 71 0.68 13.83 -7.23
CA ILE A 71 -0.37 13.73 -6.22
C ILE A 71 -1.64 14.37 -6.77
N VAL A 72 -2.63 13.54 -7.02
CA VAL A 72 -3.95 13.94 -7.50
C VAL A 72 -4.89 13.98 -6.31
N ALA A 73 -5.34 15.19 -5.97
CA ALA A 73 -6.37 15.40 -4.96
C ALA A 73 -7.42 16.37 -5.52
N LEU A 74 -8.69 15.97 -5.43
CA LEU A 74 -9.82 16.72 -5.96
C LEU A 74 -10.80 17.04 -4.83
N LYS A 75 -11.36 18.25 -4.87
CA LYS A 75 -12.33 18.74 -3.87
C LYS A 75 -13.77 18.80 -4.38
N THR A 76 -14.04 18.14 -5.50
CA THR A 76 -15.40 18.02 -6.01
C THR A 76 -16.25 17.22 -5.02
N PRO A 77 -17.57 17.48 -4.93
CA PRO A 77 -18.43 16.84 -3.93
C PRO A 77 -18.41 15.30 -4.00
N LYS A 78 -18.13 14.72 -5.18
CA LYS A 78 -18.00 13.27 -5.38
C LYS A 78 -16.63 12.70 -4.96
N LEU A 79 -15.56 13.50 -5.04
CA LEU A 79 -14.17 13.06 -4.84
C LEU A 79 -13.53 13.67 -3.58
N ARG A 80 -14.32 14.40 -2.78
CA ARG A 80 -13.86 14.97 -1.51
C ARG A 80 -13.40 13.85 -0.57
N GLY A 81 -12.32 14.10 0.15
CA GLY A 81 -11.72 13.12 1.06
C GLY A 81 -10.97 11.98 0.38
N GLN A 82 -10.74 12.06 -0.94
CA GLN A 82 -10.01 11.08 -1.73
C GLN A 82 -8.75 11.70 -2.34
N ALA A 83 -7.69 10.89 -2.41
CA ALA A 83 -6.46 11.26 -3.09
C ALA A 83 -5.80 10.04 -3.74
N TRP A 84 -5.00 10.30 -4.76
CA TRP A 84 -4.13 9.32 -5.42
C TRP A 84 -2.70 9.84 -5.36
N VAL A 85 -1.80 8.99 -4.88
CA VAL A 85 -0.37 9.26 -4.85
C VAL A 85 0.31 8.30 -5.80
N VAL A 86 0.95 8.83 -6.83
CA VAL A 86 1.66 8.02 -7.83
C VAL A 86 3.13 7.96 -7.46
N PHE A 87 3.63 6.77 -7.20
CA PHE A 87 5.06 6.53 -6.95
C PHE A 87 5.78 6.16 -8.25
N ALA A 88 7.10 6.38 -8.26
CA ALA A 88 7.95 5.86 -9.33
C ALA A 88 8.10 4.33 -9.26
N GLU A 89 8.07 3.77 -8.05
CA GLU A 89 8.37 2.36 -7.79
C GLU A 89 7.20 1.66 -7.09
N VAL A 90 6.84 0.46 -7.56
CA VAL A 90 5.83 -0.42 -6.96
C VAL A 90 6.16 -0.83 -5.50
N PRO A 91 7.41 -1.21 -5.15
CA PRO A 91 7.72 -1.57 -3.76
C PRO A 91 7.57 -0.38 -2.79
N ALA A 92 7.81 0.84 -3.24
CA ALA A 92 7.61 2.04 -2.42
C ALA A 92 6.13 2.24 -2.06
N ALA A 93 5.24 2.07 -3.04
CA ALA A 93 3.79 2.12 -2.83
C ALA A 93 3.32 1.04 -1.84
N SER A 94 3.85 -0.18 -1.98
CA SER A 94 3.51 -1.31 -1.11
C SER A 94 3.95 -1.09 0.34
N ASN A 95 5.13 -0.51 0.54
CA ASN A 95 5.63 -0.13 1.87
C ASN A 95 4.81 1.00 2.49
N ALA A 96 4.46 2.01 1.69
CA ALA A 96 3.66 3.14 2.12
C ALA A 96 2.28 2.69 2.62
N VAL A 97 1.59 1.82 1.90
CA VAL A 97 0.26 1.31 2.30
C VAL A 97 0.32 0.60 3.65
N ARG A 98 1.33 -0.25 3.88
CA ARG A 98 1.47 -1.02 5.12
C ARG A 98 1.73 -0.16 6.33
N GLN A 99 2.53 0.90 6.18
CA GLN A 99 2.92 1.77 7.29
C GLN A 99 1.91 2.88 7.55
N MET A 100 1.22 3.36 6.52
CA MET A 100 0.30 4.50 6.61
C MET A 100 -1.15 4.10 6.86
N GLN A 101 -1.44 2.81 7.00
CA GLN A 101 -2.78 2.33 7.25
C GLN A 101 -3.29 2.81 8.60
N ARG A 102 -4.42 3.53 8.61
CA ARG A 102 -5.04 4.12 9.80
C ARG A 102 -4.16 5.15 10.51
N PHE A 103 -3.19 5.74 9.83
CA PHE A 103 -2.37 6.80 10.40
C PHE A 103 -3.24 8.04 10.72
N PRO A 104 -3.13 8.64 11.91
CA PRO A 104 -3.88 9.84 12.26
C PRO A 104 -3.37 11.05 11.45
N PHE A 105 -4.24 11.62 10.62
CA PHE A 105 -3.93 12.73 9.73
C PHE A 105 -5.01 13.81 9.83
N TYR A 106 -4.64 15.00 10.32
CA TYR A 106 -5.57 16.11 10.61
C TYR A 106 -6.84 15.64 11.36
N ASP A 107 -6.62 14.95 12.49
CA ASP A 107 -7.65 14.40 13.39
C ASP A 107 -8.56 13.32 12.80
N LYS A 108 -8.19 12.77 11.63
CA LYS A 108 -8.87 11.63 11.02
C LYS A 108 -7.89 10.50 10.69
N PRO A 109 -8.20 9.24 11.02
CA PRO A 109 -7.38 8.12 10.57
C PRO A 109 -7.56 7.92 9.07
N MET A 110 -6.51 8.13 8.28
CA MET A 110 -6.59 7.90 6.84
C MET A 110 -6.49 6.41 6.50
N VAL A 111 -7.08 6.00 5.38
CA VAL A 111 -6.96 4.61 4.93
C VAL A 111 -6.38 4.59 3.52
N SER A 112 -5.23 3.92 3.39
CA SER A 112 -4.52 3.70 2.14
C SER A 112 -4.83 2.31 1.60
N PHE A 113 -5.06 2.23 0.29
CA PHE A 113 -5.29 1.00 -0.47
C PHE A 113 -4.40 1.03 -1.73
N ILE A 114 -4.00 -0.16 -2.21
CA ILE A 114 -3.30 -0.36 -3.49
C ILE A 114 -4.27 -0.94 -4.51
#